data_AF-A0A7W1YMQ2-F1
#
_entry.id   AF-A0A7W1YMQ2-F1
#
_cell.length_a   1.000
_cell.length_b   1.000
_cell.length_c   1.000
_cell.angle_alpha   90.00
_cell.angle_beta   90.00
_cell.angle_gamma   90.00
#
_symmetry.space_group_name_H-M   'P 1'
#
loop_
_entity.id
_entity.type
_entity.pdbx_description
1 polymer ?
#
loop_
_entity_poly.entity_id
_entity_poly.type
_entity_poly.pdbx_seq_one_letter_code
_entity_poly.pdbx_strand_id
1 'polypeptide(L)' 'MSDATTVTYTCGACGWVNTWTRDEIVQRGDVVVYKAVPSAKEDRYSLKCRNPKFNCPGHEIVAVERKV' A
#
# COMPACT_ATOMS: atom_id res chain seq x y z
N MET A 1 3.92 -1.35 -21.84
CA MET A 1 2.67 -0.71 -21.38
C MET A 1 2.62 -0.89 -19.88
N SER A 2 3.12 0.09 -19.13
CA SER A 2 3.24 -0.01 -17.67
C SER A 2 2.87 1.36 -17.09
N ASP A 3 1.57 1.65 -17.03
CA ASP A 3 1.03 2.68 -16.14
C ASP A 3 1.17 2.17 -14.71
N ALA A 4 2.42 2.08 -14.25
CA ALA A 4 2.75 1.71 -12.89
C ALA A 4 2.48 2.93 -12.01
N THR A 5 1.22 3.08 -11.61
CA THR A 5 0.85 4.06 -10.59
C THR A 5 1.65 3.76 -9.33
N THR A 6 2.55 4.67 -8.94
CA THR A 6 3.36 4.54 -7.72
C THR A 6 2.68 5.26 -6.56
N VAL A 7 2.58 4.59 -5.41
CA VAL A 7 2.14 5.17 -4.14
C VAL A 7 3.38 5.42 -3.30
N THR A 8 3.56 6.65 -2.84
CA THR A 8 4.66 7.02 -1.93
C THR A 8 4.08 7.49 -0.60
N TYR A 9 4.60 6.97 0.51
CA TYR A 9 4.21 7.36 1.87
C TYR A 9 5.41 7.38 2.80
N THR A 10 5.38 8.25 3.81
CA THR A 10 6.39 8.28 4.87
C THR A 10 5.92 7.41 6.02
N CYS A 11 6.74 6.43 6.42
CA CYS A 11 6.42 5.56 7.55
C CYS A 11 6.41 6.37 8.86
N GLY A 12 5.27 6.44 9.54
CA GLY A 12 5.15 7.15 10.82
C GLY A 12 6.04 6.62 11.95
N ALA A 13 6.46 5.35 11.88
CA ALA A 13 7.28 4.73 12.93
C ALA A 13 8.79 5.02 12.81
N CYS A 14 9.32 5.22 11.60
CA CYS A 14 10.77 5.39 11.40
C CYS A 14 11.16 6.55 10.46
N GLY A 15 10.17 7.28 9.93
CA GLY A 15 10.40 8.40 9.01
C GLY A 15 10.87 8.00 7.61
N TRP A 16 10.97 6.70 7.29
CA TRP A 16 11.42 6.24 5.97
C TRP A 16 10.37 6.47 4.89
N VAL A 17 10.80 6.99 3.75
CA VAL A 17 9.95 7.16 2.56
C VAL A 17 9.85 5.84 1.82
N ASN A 18 8.65 5.26 1.82
CA ASN A 18 8.31 4.04 1.11
C ASN A 18 7.65 4.41 -0.22
N THR A 19 8.06 3.72 -1.28
CA THR A 19 7.44 3.87 -2.60
C THR A 19 7.05 2.49 -3.06
N TRP A 20 5.81 2.30 -3.48
CA TRP A 20 5.32 1.01 -3.95
C TRP A 20 4.64 1.20 -5.29
N THR A 21 4.95 0.35 -6.26
CA THR A 21 4.13 0.26 -7.46
C THR A 21 2.82 -0.42 -7.13
N ARG A 22 1.75 -0.07 -7.86
CA ARG A 22 0.46 -0.74 -7.74
C ARG A 22 0.57 -2.26 -7.78
N ASP A 23 1.38 -2.79 -8.69
CA ASP A 23 1.54 -4.25 -8.86
C ASP A 23 2.20 -4.86 -7.62
N GLU A 24 3.21 -4.22 -7.04
CA GLU A 24 3.79 -4.65 -5.77
C GLU A 24 2.77 -4.59 -4.62
N ILE A 25 1.89 -3.59 -4.58
CA ILE A 25 0.85 -3.46 -3.55
C ILE A 25 -0.13 -4.63 -3.63
N VAL A 26 -0.61 -4.96 -4.83
CA VAL A 26 -1.56 -6.08 -5.03
C VAL A 26 -0.90 -7.43 -4.73
N GLN A 27 0.39 -7.59 -5.05
CA GLN A 27 1.11 -8.84 -4.82
C GLN A 27 1.60 -9.05 -3.38
N ARG A 28 1.95 -7.97 -2.67
CA ARG A 28 2.66 -8.05 -1.37
C ARG A 28 1.89 -7.41 -0.21
N GLY A 29 0.91 -6.56 -0.49
CA GLY A 29 0.08 -5.94 0.52
C GLY A 29 -0.94 -6.90 1.09
N ASP A 30 -1.19 -6.80 2.39
CA ASP A 30 -2.27 -7.55 3.03
C ASP A 30 -3.58 -6.80 2.79
N VAL A 31 -4.52 -7.42 2.06
CA VAL A 31 -5.83 -6.81 1.75
C VAL A 31 -6.60 -6.55 3.05
N VAL A 32 -6.99 -5.30 3.27
CA VAL A 32 -7.79 -4.90 4.43
C VAL A 32 -9.26 -4.92 4.03
N VAL A 33 -9.96 -5.99 4.42
CA VAL A 33 -11.41 -6.12 4.18
C VAL A 33 -12.16 -5.29 5.23
N TYR A 34 -12.55 -4.07 4.86
CA TYR A 34 -13.58 -3.34 5.58
C TYR A 34 -14.96 -3.89 5.22
N LYS A 35 -15.97 -3.72 6.10
CA LYS A 35 -17.37 -4.08 5.79
C LYS A 35 -17.71 -3.49 4.41
N ALA A 36 -17.88 -4.39 3.43
CA ALA A 36 -17.93 -4.03 2.03
C ALA A 36 -19.06 -3.03 1.80
N VAL A 37 -18.71 -1.80 1.42
CA VAL A 37 -19.67 -0.88 0.84
C VAL A 37 -19.73 -1.25 -0.65
N PRO A 38 -20.89 -1.66 -1.19
CA PRO A 38 -21.01 -2.15 -2.57
C PRO A 38 -20.52 -1.16 -3.64
N SER A 39 -20.36 0.12 -3.29
CA SER A 39 -19.92 1.21 -4.17
C SER A 39 -18.44 1.61 -4.00
N ALA A 40 -17.65 0.90 -3.19
CA ALA A 40 -16.23 1.23 -3.02
C ALA A 40 -15.47 0.99 -4.33
N LYS A 41 -14.94 2.07 -4.92
CA LYS A 41 -14.08 2.03 -6.12
C LYS A 41 -12.61 1.76 -5.80
N GLU A 42 -12.28 1.56 -4.53
CA GLU A 42 -10.92 1.43 -4.02
C GLU A 42 -10.82 0.18 -3.16
N ASP A 43 -9.66 -0.49 -3.26
CA ASP A 43 -9.23 -1.53 -2.33
C ASP A 43 -8.18 -0.96 -1.40
N ARG A 44 -8.23 -1.35 -0.12
CA ARG A 44 -7.27 -0.92 0.88
C ARG A 44 -6.29 -2.04 1.19
N TYR A 45 -5.01 -1.70 1.25
CA TYR A 45 -3.92 -2.64 1.51
C TYR A 45 -3.09 -2.14 2.68
N SER A 46 -2.70 -3.06 3.57
CA SER A 46 -1.68 -2.80 4.59
C SER A 46 -0.30 -3.13 4.01
N LEU A 47 0.59 -2.14 4.02
CA LEU A 47 1.94 -2.25 3.50
C LEU A 47 2.98 -2.14 4.62
N LYS A 48 3.85 -3.15 4.72
CA LYS A 48 5.01 -3.11 5.60
C LYS A 48 5.99 -2.04 5.17
N CYS A 49 6.63 -1.37 6.12
CA CYS A 49 7.76 -0.51 5.82
C CYS A 49 8.92 -1.32 5.23
N ARG A 50 9.40 -0.94 4.05
CA ARG A 50 10.53 -1.58 3.33
C ARG A 50 11.87 -0.87 3.57
N ASN A 51 12.02 -0.19 4.71
CA ASN A 51 13.28 0.47 5.05
C ASN A 51 14.41 -0.58 5.09
N PRO A 52 15.45 -0.49 4.24
CA PRO A 52 16.51 -1.49 4.20
C PRO A 52 17.47 -1.39 5.40
N LYS A 53 17.49 -0.24 6.10
CA LYS A 53 18.40 0.02 7.22
C LYS A 53 17.90 -0.55 8.55
N PHE A 54 16.60 -0.80 8.66
CA PHE A 54 15.97 -1.25 9.90
C PHE A 54 14.77 -2.13 9.58
N ASN A 55 14.63 -3.26 10.29
CA ASN A 55 13.46 -4.12 10.19
C ASN A 55 12.27 -3.47 10.92
N CYS A 56 11.71 -2.43 10.30
CA CYS A 56 10.67 -1.61 10.88
C CYS A 56 9.35 -2.39 10.94
N PRO A 57 8.74 -2.58 12.13
CA PRO A 57 7.43 -3.21 12.25
C PRO A 57 6.29 -2.26 11.84
N GLY A 58 6.59 -1.07 11.33
CA GLY A 58 5.59 -0.10 10.91
C GLY A 58 4.83 -0.57 9.66
N HIS A 59 3.51 -0.39 9.70
CA HIS A 59 2.62 -0.64 8.58
C HIS A 59 1.86 0.63 8.23
N GLU A 60 1.52 0.81 6.96
CA GLU A 60 0.66 1.90 6.50
C GLU A 60 -0.50 1.32 5.69
N ILE A 61 -1.70 1.91 5.81
CA ILE A 61 -2.85 1.52 5.01
C ILE A 61 -2.95 2.46 3.83
N VAL A 62 -2.86 1.91 2.62
CA VAL A 62 -3.01 2.67 1.38
C VAL A 62 -4.28 2.25 0.65
N ALA A 63 -4.98 3.22 0.08
CA ALA A 63 -6.09 2.97 -0.83
C ALA A 63 -5.57 2.94 -2.28
N VAL A 64 -6.04 1.97 -3.04
CA VAL A 64 -5.69 1.76 -4.45
C VAL A 64 -6.99 1.58 -5.22
N GLU A 65 -7.27 2.47 -6.18
CA GLU A 65 -8.46 2.38 -7.06
C GLU A 65 -8.52 1.03 -7.75
N ARG A 66 -9.68 0.40 -7.96
CA ARG A 66 -9.75 -0.82 -8.79
C ARG A 66 -9.54 -0.48 -10.26
N LYS A 67 -8.66 -1.22 -10.96
CA LYS A 67 -8.65 -1.20 -12.43
C LYS A 67 -9.88 -1.98 -12.88
N VAL A 68 -10.81 -1.29 -13.55
CA VAL A 68 -12.03 -1.85 -14.14
C VAL A 68 -11.72 -2.39 -15.53
#